data_AF-A0A9X5F1B8-F1
#
_entry.id   AF-A0A9X5F1B8-F1
#
_cell.length_a   1.000
_cell.length_b   1.000
_cell.length_c   1.000
_cell.angle_alpha   90.00
_cell.angle_beta   90.00
_cell.angle_gamma   90.00
#
_symmetry.space_group_name_H-M   'P 1'
#
loop_
_entity.id
_entity.type
_entity.pdbx_description
1 polymer ?
#
loop_
_entity_poly.entity_id
_entity_poly.type
_entity_poly.pdbx_seq_one_letter_code
_entity_poly.pdbx_strand_id
1 'polypeptide(L)'
;MTRKYLAPALLAALLTGTVEPSFALELSQYNNLDTVSRIVDDSAVTDNLRKALGRDYETFIDNFDVFGEPHTTTGGGLFVEGWLKDLYQENASALVINPDGKIFAAWVVPESDVIHYRSSDNSPDIHADIRQWAARFKTMHFATHSHSKLAFDGEWVGEIGNDSTLTLRLAESGNRITGSYCYISRQGNRIDCPEDDERNLSGTIAGNRANVEFNSSFGGTGGHAVLEIKGSEMEWRLATPPQNGHYYTPQRYTLRKTASVHNAETRKLDTEKFAISLVNKCGQFDSECDQMYYLGVRKSDNSTISLKGKTLRDPAGKVIGSTYNNGEIVYTVTYSPAKLIVSKGSHILVDQSGHWLTK
;
A
#
# COMPACT_ATOMS: atom_id res chain seq x y z
N MET A 1 38.20 80.43 26.56
CA MET A 1 38.17 79.61 27.80
C MET A 1 36.84 78.86 27.86
N THR A 2 36.85 77.62 28.37
CA THR A 2 35.72 76.72 28.76
C THR A 2 34.76 76.25 27.64
N ARG A 3 34.96 75.06 27.02
CA ARG A 3 34.68 73.63 27.39
C ARG A 3 33.23 73.12 27.12
N LYS A 4 33.14 72.21 26.14
CA LYS A 4 32.29 70.99 26.01
C LYS A 4 30.76 71.21 25.82
N TYR A 5 30.01 70.45 25.01
CA TYR A 5 29.93 68.98 24.92
C TYR A 5 29.43 68.46 23.54
N LEU A 6 29.86 67.23 23.22
CA LEU A 6 29.29 66.33 22.21
C LEU A 6 27.83 65.98 22.56
N ALA A 7 26.99 65.84 21.53
CA ALA A 7 25.73 65.11 21.59
C ALA A 7 25.75 63.99 20.54
N PRO A 8 25.74 62.70 20.93
CA PRO A 8 25.29 61.63 20.05
C PRO A 8 23.78 61.45 20.25
N ALA A 9 23.02 61.46 19.16
CA ALA A 9 21.62 61.05 19.19
C ALA A 9 21.56 59.53 19.38
N LEU A 10 21.13 59.09 20.56
CA LEU A 10 20.74 57.70 20.82
C LEU A 10 19.40 57.42 20.15
N LEU A 11 19.40 56.54 19.15
CA LEU A 11 18.18 55.92 18.61
C LEU A 11 17.84 54.72 19.50
N ALA A 12 16.93 54.89 20.46
CA ALA A 12 16.39 53.79 21.24
C ALA A 12 15.35 53.03 20.39
N ALA A 13 15.75 51.90 19.82
CA ALA A 13 14.83 50.94 19.23
C ALA A 13 14.07 50.22 20.36
N LEU A 14 12.83 50.64 20.61
CA LEU A 14 11.87 49.89 21.42
C LEU A 14 11.47 48.63 20.64
N LEU A 15 12.14 47.52 20.92
CA LEU A 15 11.64 46.19 20.62
C LEU A 15 10.45 45.90 21.55
N THR A 16 9.25 46.29 21.13
CA THR A 16 8.03 45.74 21.71
C THR A 16 7.90 44.30 21.22
N GLY A 17 8.52 43.37 21.95
CA GLY A 17 8.18 41.96 21.81
C GLY A 17 6.71 41.78 22.16
N THR A 18 5.91 41.41 21.17
CA THR A 18 4.57 40.87 21.41
C THR A 18 4.75 39.55 22.13
N VAL A 19 4.64 39.57 23.47
CA VAL A 19 4.42 38.32 24.22
C VAL A 19 2.99 37.92 23.90
N GLU A 20 2.83 36.98 22.97
CA GLU A 20 1.56 36.30 22.79
C GLU A 20 1.23 35.61 24.12
N PRO A 21 0.08 35.89 24.75
CA PRO A 21 -0.33 35.13 25.91
C PRO A 21 -0.63 33.71 25.45
N SER A 22 0.26 32.76 25.77
CA SER A 22 -0.08 31.35 25.75
C SER A 22 -1.13 31.13 26.83
N PHE A 23 -2.41 31.16 26.46
CA PHE A 23 -3.46 30.68 27.33
C PHE A 23 -3.16 29.22 27.65
N ALA A 24 -2.73 28.95 28.90
CA ALA A 24 -2.59 27.60 29.38
C ALA A 24 -3.98 26.95 29.37
N LEU A 25 -4.11 25.80 28.71
CA LEU A 25 -5.36 25.07 28.63
C LEU A 25 -5.77 24.64 30.05
N GLU A 26 -6.93 25.10 30.53
CA GLU A 26 -7.49 24.71 31.83
C GLU A 26 -8.05 23.29 31.74
N LEU A 27 -7.18 22.29 31.90
CA LEU A 27 -7.51 20.87 31.73
C LEU A 27 -8.54 20.35 32.74
N SER A 28 -8.60 20.96 33.92
CA SER A 28 -9.50 20.56 35.01
C SER A 28 -10.98 20.59 34.62
N GLN A 29 -11.37 21.47 33.69
CA GLN A 29 -12.77 21.62 33.25
C GLN A 29 -13.30 20.42 32.45
N TYR A 30 -12.42 19.56 31.94
CA TYR A 30 -12.75 18.36 31.17
C TYR A 30 -12.62 17.07 31.99
N ASN A 31 -12.22 17.16 33.27
CA ASN A 31 -11.94 16.01 34.13
C ASN A 31 -13.21 15.46 34.80
N ASN A 32 -14.25 15.22 34.01
CA ASN A 32 -15.50 14.59 34.43
C ASN A 32 -16.24 14.01 33.22
N LEU A 33 -16.98 12.91 33.39
CA LEU A 33 -17.79 12.30 32.32
C LEU A 33 -18.75 13.26 31.60
N ASP A 34 -19.34 14.24 32.30
CA ASP A 34 -20.28 15.19 31.71
C ASP A 34 -19.60 16.23 30.80
N THR A 35 -18.29 16.43 30.97
CA THR A 35 -17.56 17.52 30.34
C THR A 35 -16.44 17.07 29.43
N VAL A 36 -15.98 15.83 29.56
CA VAL A 36 -14.83 15.28 28.85
C VAL A 36 -15.00 15.30 27.34
N SER A 37 -16.21 15.10 26.83
CA SER A 37 -16.48 15.13 25.38
C SER A 37 -16.12 16.46 24.73
N ARG A 38 -16.15 17.56 25.48
CA ARG A 38 -15.78 18.89 24.97
C ARG A 38 -14.30 19.03 24.66
N ILE A 39 -13.43 18.14 25.17
CA ILE A 39 -11.99 18.22 24.93
C ILE A 39 -11.64 18.00 23.46
N VAL A 40 -12.41 17.17 22.75
CA VAL A 40 -12.18 16.87 21.33
C VAL A 40 -12.81 17.90 20.39
N ASP A 41 -13.61 18.81 20.93
CA ASP A 41 -14.15 19.98 20.23
C ASP A 41 -13.32 21.25 20.49
N ASP A 42 -12.39 21.21 21.44
CA ASP A 42 -11.52 22.34 21.75
C ASP A 42 -10.54 22.59 20.60
N SER A 43 -10.53 23.79 20.03
CA SER A 43 -9.74 24.08 18.83
C SER A 43 -8.23 23.96 19.07
N ALA A 44 -7.72 24.33 20.25
CA ALA A 44 -6.30 24.23 20.54
C ALA A 44 -5.86 22.76 20.66
N VAL A 45 -6.69 21.93 21.30
CA VAL A 45 -6.46 20.48 21.39
C VAL A 45 -6.55 19.83 20.01
N THR A 46 -7.59 20.13 19.25
CA THR A 46 -7.85 19.56 17.93
C THR A 46 -6.79 19.95 16.91
N ASP A 47 -6.33 21.21 16.90
CA ASP A 47 -5.24 21.63 16.01
C ASP A 47 -3.94 20.91 16.34
N ASN A 48 -3.62 20.73 17.62
CA ASN A 48 -2.44 20.00 18.06
C ASN A 48 -2.53 18.51 17.71
N LEU A 49 -3.70 17.89 17.92
CA LEU A 49 -3.96 16.51 17.51
C LEU A 49 -3.82 16.32 16.00
N ARG A 50 -4.43 17.20 15.18
CA ARG A 50 -4.29 17.15 13.72
C ARG A 50 -2.83 17.29 13.30
N LYS A 51 -2.06 18.15 13.97
CA LYS A 51 -0.63 18.33 13.71
C LYS A 51 0.21 17.10 14.09
N ALA A 52 -0.05 16.49 15.24
CA ALA A 52 0.71 15.34 15.75
C ALA A 52 0.35 14.03 15.01
N LEU A 53 -0.92 13.85 14.66
CA LEU A 53 -1.43 12.61 14.08
C LEU A 53 -1.49 12.66 12.55
N GLY A 54 -1.57 13.85 11.96
CA GLY A 54 -1.67 14.03 10.52
C GLY A 54 -2.84 13.24 9.93
N ARG A 55 -2.53 12.30 9.05
CA ARG A 55 -3.52 11.44 8.39
C ARG A 55 -4.21 10.45 9.32
N ASP A 56 -3.61 10.15 10.47
CA ASP A 56 -4.15 9.19 11.43
C ASP A 56 -5.16 9.85 12.40
N TYR A 57 -5.34 11.18 12.30
CA TYR A 57 -6.26 11.93 13.15
C TYR A 57 -7.70 11.42 13.08
N GLU A 58 -8.23 11.19 11.88
CA GLU A 58 -9.63 10.75 11.71
C GLU A 58 -9.82 9.35 12.33
N THR A 59 -8.91 8.41 12.07
CA THR A 59 -8.95 7.08 12.71
C THR A 59 -8.86 7.13 14.24
N PHE A 60 -8.10 8.09 14.77
CA PHE A 60 -8.00 8.29 16.21
C PHE A 60 -9.30 8.87 16.79
N ILE A 61 -9.85 9.92 16.17
CA ILE A 61 -10.99 10.65 16.71
C ILE A 61 -12.32 9.90 16.54
N ASP A 62 -12.45 9.12 15.46
CA ASP A 62 -13.64 8.32 15.18
C ASP A 62 -13.93 7.28 16.28
N ASN A 63 -12.95 6.97 17.13
CA ASN A 63 -13.13 6.07 18.26
C ASN A 63 -13.84 6.72 19.45
N PHE A 64 -14.16 8.02 19.45
CA PHE A 64 -14.75 8.72 20.61
C PHE A 64 -16.29 8.81 20.59
N ASP A 65 -16.97 7.68 20.36
CA ASP A 65 -18.44 7.60 20.51
C ASP A 65 -18.87 7.55 21.98
N VAL A 66 -18.12 6.80 22.79
CA VAL A 66 -18.31 6.68 24.23
C VAL A 66 -17.02 7.09 24.90
N PHE A 67 -17.13 7.94 25.93
CA PHE A 67 -16.00 8.41 26.71
C PHE A 67 -15.86 7.59 28.00
N GLY A 68 -14.61 7.27 28.35
CA GLY A 68 -14.26 6.74 29.67
C GLY A 68 -14.19 7.85 30.71
N GLU A 69 -14.16 7.45 31.98
CA GLU A 69 -13.92 8.38 33.08
C GLU A 69 -12.51 9.00 32.91
N PRO A 70 -12.39 10.31 32.70
CA PRO A 70 -11.09 10.94 32.63
C PRO A 70 -10.43 10.98 34.00
N HIS A 71 -9.11 11.13 34.03
CA HIS A 71 -8.39 11.35 35.28
C HIS A 71 -7.16 12.21 35.10
N THR A 72 -6.71 12.80 36.21
CA THR A 72 -5.47 13.59 36.24
C THR A 72 -4.25 12.66 36.28
N THR A 73 -3.28 12.89 35.40
CA THR A 73 -2.02 12.14 35.38
C THR A 73 -1.10 12.58 36.51
N THR A 74 -0.08 11.80 36.85
CA THR A 74 0.90 12.15 37.90
C THR A 74 1.63 13.47 37.61
N GLY A 75 1.74 13.87 36.34
CA GLY A 75 2.35 15.14 35.91
C GLY A 75 1.39 16.34 35.90
N GLY A 76 0.17 16.19 36.40
CA GLY A 76 -0.87 17.24 36.37
C GLY A 76 -1.57 17.40 35.03
N GLY A 77 -1.33 16.49 34.08
CA GLY A 77 -2.03 16.43 32.80
C GLY A 77 -3.41 15.77 32.93
N LEU A 78 -4.10 15.64 31.81
CA LEU A 78 -5.39 14.97 31.70
C LEU A 78 -5.27 13.74 30.82
N PHE A 79 -5.70 12.59 31.33
CA PHE A 79 -5.95 11.39 30.55
C PHE A 79 -7.43 11.34 30.14
N VAL A 80 -7.67 11.00 28.88
CA VAL A 80 -8.98 10.80 28.30
C VAL A 80 -8.94 9.55 27.45
N GLU A 81 -9.99 8.74 27.47
CA GLU A 81 -10.15 7.64 26.53
C GLU A 81 -11.54 7.59 25.94
N GLY A 82 -11.65 6.95 24.79
CA GLY A 82 -12.93 6.68 24.14
C GLY A 82 -12.89 5.40 23.32
N TRP A 83 -14.07 4.87 23.04
CA TRP A 83 -14.26 3.70 22.17
C TRP A 83 -15.55 3.82 21.37
N LEU A 84 -15.58 3.14 20.22
CA LEU A 84 -16.84 2.91 19.50
C LEU A 84 -17.78 2.09 20.38
N LYS A 85 -19.06 2.46 20.39
CA LYS A 85 -20.08 1.75 21.18
C LYS A 85 -20.01 0.25 20.88
N ASP A 86 -20.02 -0.55 21.94
CA ASP A 86 -19.93 -2.02 21.90
C ASP A 86 -18.56 -2.63 21.52
N LEU A 87 -17.53 -1.81 21.21
CA LEU A 87 -16.21 -2.27 20.76
C LEU A 87 -15.04 -1.93 21.70
N TYR A 88 -15.28 -1.82 23.01
CA TYR A 88 -14.30 -1.39 24.02
C TYR A 88 -12.93 -2.10 23.98
N GLN A 89 -12.90 -3.38 23.61
CA GLN A 89 -11.67 -4.20 23.57
C GLN A 89 -11.02 -4.28 22.17
N GLU A 90 -11.68 -3.75 21.14
CA GLU A 90 -11.30 -3.97 19.74
C GLU A 90 -11.08 -2.65 18.98
N ASN A 91 -11.69 -1.56 19.45
CA ASN A 91 -11.57 -0.23 18.89
C ASN A 91 -11.61 0.78 20.03
N ALA A 92 -10.51 1.50 20.25
CA ALA A 92 -10.42 2.51 21.28
C ALA A 92 -9.27 3.48 21.03
N SER A 93 -9.40 4.67 21.57
CA SER A 93 -8.37 5.71 21.58
C SER A 93 -8.11 6.19 22.99
N ALA A 94 -6.86 6.60 23.25
CA ALA A 94 -6.43 7.23 24.48
C ALA A 94 -5.62 8.48 24.17
N LEU A 95 -5.86 9.53 24.96
CA LEU A 95 -5.25 10.84 24.87
C LEU A 95 -4.69 11.21 26.24
N VAL A 96 -3.46 11.70 26.26
CA VAL A 96 -2.92 12.46 27.38
C VAL A 96 -2.56 13.86 26.90
N ILE A 97 -3.00 14.87 27.63
CA ILE A 97 -2.60 16.27 27.44
C ILE A 97 -1.87 16.73 28.69
N ASN A 98 -0.60 17.10 28.56
CA ASN A 98 0.17 17.67 29.65
C ASN A 98 -0.11 19.17 29.84
N PRO A 99 0.20 19.75 31.01
CA PRO A 99 0.02 21.19 31.25
C PRO A 99 0.81 22.10 30.31
N ASP A 100 1.91 21.60 29.75
CA ASP A 100 2.73 22.29 28.74
C ASP A 100 2.15 22.20 27.31
N GLY A 101 0.97 21.59 27.16
CA GLY A 101 0.29 21.40 25.88
C GLY A 101 0.82 20.22 25.07
N LYS A 102 1.80 19.46 25.57
CA LYS A 102 2.22 18.24 24.89
C LYS A 102 1.12 17.20 24.92
N ILE A 103 0.85 16.62 23.77
CA ILE A 103 -0.10 15.53 23.63
C ILE A 103 0.59 14.21 23.33
N PHE A 104 0.00 13.15 23.85
CA PHE A 104 0.33 11.76 23.58
C PHE A 104 -0.98 11.05 23.22
N ALA A 105 -1.00 10.38 22.08
CA ALA A 105 -2.19 9.72 21.58
C ALA A 105 -1.85 8.27 21.22
N ALA A 106 -2.76 7.37 21.55
CA ALA A 106 -2.69 5.97 21.12
C ALA A 106 -4.07 5.51 20.66
N TRP A 107 -4.10 4.58 19.71
CA TRP A 107 -5.35 4.00 19.24
C TRP A 107 -5.16 2.57 18.77
N VAL A 108 -6.26 1.82 18.84
CA VAL A 108 -6.42 0.48 18.27
C VAL A 108 -7.59 0.51 17.31
N VAL A 109 -7.47 -0.23 16.22
CA VAL A 109 -8.53 -0.43 15.23
C VAL A 109 -8.93 -1.91 15.22
N PRO A 110 -10.17 -2.24 14.84
CA PRO A 110 -10.62 -3.63 14.78
C PRO A 110 -9.69 -4.50 13.96
N GLU A 111 -9.52 -5.75 14.38
CA GLU A 111 -8.75 -6.79 13.67
C GLU A 111 -7.23 -6.50 13.55
N SER A 112 -6.71 -5.46 14.21
CA SER A 112 -5.29 -5.17 14.35
C SER A 112 -4.71 -5.81 15.61
N ASP A 113 -3.49 -6.35 15.54
CA ASP A 113 -2.69 -6.74 16.70
C ASP A 113 -1.72 -5.63 17.16
N VAL A 114 -1.88 -4.43 16.61
CA VAL A 114 -0.99 -3.28 16.82
C VAL A 114 -1.72 -2.14 17.53
N ILE A 115 -1.08 -1.62 18.58
CA ILE A 115 -1.42 -0.34 19.20
C ILE A 115 -0.59 0.75 18.55
N HIS A 116 -1.25 1.68 17.86
CA HIS A 116 -0.60 2.84 17.31
C HIS A 116 -0.33 3.87 18.41
N TYR A 117 0.77 4.61 18.29
CA TYR A 117 1.16 5.63 19.25
C TYR A 117 1.83 6.79 18.54
N ARG A 118 1.48 8.01 18.95
CA ARG A 118 2.09 9.27 18.51
C ARG A 118 2.16 10.26 19.65
N SER A 119 3.17 11.11 19.59
CA SER A 119 3.37 12.22 20.52
C SER A 119 3.65 13.50 19.73
N SER A 120 3.17 14.63 20.23
CA SER A 120 3.40 15.94 19.60
C SER A 120 4.88 16.32 19.52
N ASP A 121 5.71 15.79 20.42
CA ASP A 121 7.16 16.01 20.45
C ASP A 121 7.97 14.89 19.77
N ASN A 122 7.30 13.93 19.11
CA ASN A 122 7.89 12.75 18.49
C ASN A 122 8.74 11.89 19.45
N SER A 123 8.51 12.01 20.77
CA SER A 123 9.13 11.11 21.74
C SER A 123 8.69 9.67 21.50
N PRO A 124 9.64 8.72 21.40
CA PRO A 124 9.33 7.29 21.31
C PRO A 124 8.88 6.70 22.66
N ASP A 125 9.11 7.42 23.77
CA ASP A 125 8.73 6.97 25.10
C ASP A 125 7.22 7.07 25.27
N ILE A 126 6.58 5.93 25.55
CA ILE A 126 5.13 5.84 25.73
C ILE A 126 4.75 6.48 27.08
N HIS A 127 3.68 7.27 27.12
CA HIS A 127 3.18 7.83 28.37
C HIS A 127 2.73 6.73 29.35
N ALA A 128 2.89 6.93 30.66
CA ALA A 128 2.56 5.93 31.68
C ALA A 128 1.07 5.53 31.65
N ASP A 129 0.17 6.52 31.61
CA ASP A 129 -1.27 6.27 31.50
C ASP A 129 -1.66 5.58 30.19
N ILE A 130 -0.98 5.87 29.07
CA ILE A 130 -1.20 5.15 27.81
C ILE A 130 -0.73 3.70 27.92
N ARG A 131 0.37 3.41 28.62
CA ARG A 131 0.78 2.02 28.89
C ARG A 131 -0.25 1.29 29.76
N GLN A 132 -0.80 1.97 30.77
CA GLN A 132 -1.82 1.38 31.64
C GLN A 132 -3.10 1.08 30.86
N TRP A 133 -3.56 2.02 30.02
CA TRP A 133 -4.66 1.81 29.09
C TRP A 133 -4.40 0.64 28.15
N ALA A 134 -3.21 0.59 27.54
CA ALA A 134 -2.82 -0.46 26.61
C ALA A 134 -2.77 -1.87 27.23
N ALA A 135 -2.51 -1.98 28.53
CA ALA A 135 -2.39 -3.27 29.23
C ALA A 135 -3.66 -4.13 29.17
N ARG A 136 -4.82 -3.54 28.85
CA ARG A 136 -6.06 -4.30 28.65
C ARG A 136 -6.04 -5.14 27.36
N PHE A 137 -5.28 -4.73 26.36
CA PHE A 137 -5.14 -5.44 25.07
C PHE A 137 -4.01 -6.47 25.14
N LYS A 138 -4.20 -7.51 25.96
CA LYS A 138 -3.16 -8.48 26.38
C LYS A 138 -2.31 -9.10 25.26
N THR A 139 -2.83 -9.16 24.03
CA THR A 139 -2.18 -9.79 22.87
C THR A 139 -1.61 -8.76 21.88
N MET A 140 -1.87 -7.47 22.08
CA MET A 140 -1.42 -6.42 21.16
C MET A 140 -0.06 -5.86 21.58
N HIS A 141 0.65 -5.28 20.62
CA HIS A 141 1.94 -4.66 20.84
C HIS A 141 1.97 -3.24 20.26
N PHE A 142 2.74 -2.34 20.87
CA PHE A 142 2.92 -1.01 20.30
C PHE A 142 3.65 -1.11 18.97
N ALA A 143 3.20 -0.32 17.98
CA ALA A 143 3.87 -0.17 16.71
C ALA A 143 5.35 0.17 16.97
N THR A 144 6.25 -0.71 16.55
CA THR A 144 7.68 -0.39 16.60
C THR A 144 7.92 0.74 15.60
N HIS A 145 8.66 1.78 16.02
CA HIS A 145 8.99 2.94 15.17
C HIS A 145 9.94 2.52 14.03
N SER A 146 9.47 1.70 13.11
CA SER A 146 10.03 1.53 11.78
C SER A 146 9.15 2.34 10.84
N HIS A 147 9.54 3.59 10.60
CA HIS A 147 8.95 4.39 9.53
C HIS A 147 9.37 3.81 8.17
N SER A 148 8.75 2.69 7.77
CA SER A 148 8.41 2.48 6.37
C SER A 148 6.91 2.69 6.26
N LYS A 149 6.50 3.77 5.59
CA LYS A 149 5.11 3.93 5.14
C LYS A 149 4.67 2.59 4.53
N LEU A 150 3.62 1.96 5.07
CA LEU A 150 2.98 0.83 4.40
C LEU A 150 2.54 1.35 3.03
N ALA A 151 3.17 0.79 2.01
CA ALA A 151 3.11 1.26 0.64
C ALA A 151 2.42 0.18 -0.18
N PHE A 152 1.19 0.45 -0.60
CA PHE A 152 0.46 -0.29 -1.60
C PHE A 152 1.07 -0.16 -2.98
N ASP A 153 1.82 0.92 -3.29
CA ASP A 153 2.46 1.06 -4.60
C ASP A 153 3.41 -0.10 -4.93
N GLY A 154 3.55 -0.40 -6.21
CA GLY A 154 4.36 -1.50 -6.73
C GLY A 154 3.51 -2.66 -7.26
N GLU A 155 4.19 -3.78 -7.52
CA GLU A 155 3.55 -5.00 -7.99
C GLU A 155 3.35 -5.96 -6.81
N TRP A 156 2.13 -6.47 -6.68
CA TRP A 156 1.75 -7.48 -5.71
C TRP A 156 1.27 -8.72 -6.44
N VAL A 157 1.81 -9.88 -6.08
CA VAL A 157 1.48 -11.15 -6.73
C VAL A 157 1.13 -12.18 -5.67
N GLY A 158 0.05 -12.92 -5.90
CA GLY A 158 -0.18 -14.18 -5.20
C GLY A 158 -0.33 -15.31 -6.22
N GLU A 159 -0.05 -16.53 -5.77
CA GLU A 159 -0.25 -17.75 -6.55
C GLU A 159 -0.92 -18.81 -5.64
N ILE A 160 -1.98 -19.47 -6.13
CA ILE A 160 -2.57 -20.65 -5.48
C ILE A 160 -2.23 -21.87 -6.34
N GLY A 161 -1.22 -22.62 -5.90
CA GLY A 161 -0.68 -23.75 -6.65
C GLY A 161 -0.25 -23.35 -8.07
N ASN A 162 -0.52 -24.23 -9.05
CA ASN A 162 -0.33 -23.93 -10.48
C ASN A 162 -1.64 -23.45 -11.16
N ASP A 163 -2.67 -23.12 -10.37
CA ASP A 163 -4.05 -23.06 -10.87
C ASP A 163 -4.54 -21.62 -11.09
N SER A 164 -4.11 -20.69 -10.24
CA SER A 164 -4.48 -19.28 -10.35
C SER A 164 -3.38 -18.34 -9.87
N THR A 165 -3.38 -17.12 -10.43
CA THR A 165 -2.48 -16.03 -10.07
C THR A 165 -3.29 -14.74 -10.05
N LEU A 166 -3.13 -13.96 -8.99
CA LEU A 166 -3.62 -12.58 -8.93
C LEU A 166 -2.42 -11.63 -8.92
N THR A 167 -2.46 -10.65 -9.82
CA THR A 167 -1.47 -9.58 -9.90
C THR A 167 -2.16 -8.22 -9.76
N LEU A 168 -1.66 -7.39 -8.85
CA LEU A 168 -2.03 -5.99 -8.71
C LEU A 168 -0.81 -5.12 -9.03
N ARG A 169 -0.98 -4.14 -9.92
CA ARG A 169 0.04 -3.12 -10.20
C ARG A 169 -0.49 -1.78 -9.78
N LEU A 170 0.03 -1.26 -8.68
CA LEU A 170 -0.57 -0.14 -7.96
C LEU A 170 0.38 1.05 -7.97
N ALA A 171 -0.19 2.23 -8.14
CA ALA A 171 0.48 3.51 -8.00
C ALA A 171 -0.27 4.34 -6.95
N GLU A 172 0.48 4.87 -5.99
CA GLU A 172 -0.04 5.74 -4.95
C GLU A 172 0.20 7.21 -5.27
N SER A 173 -0.80 8.04 -5.01
CA SER A 173 -0.65 9.49 -4.99
C SER A 173 -1.47 10.05 -3.83
N GLY A 174 -0.78 10.39 -2.73
CA GLY A 174 -1.44 10.80 -1.50
C GLY A 174 -2.27 9.66 -0.89
N ASN A 175 -3.58 9.89 -0.71
CA ASN A 175 -4.54 8.90 -0.24
C ASN A 175 -5.26 8.17 -1.37
N ARG A 176 -4.85 8.36 -2.63
CA ARG A 176 -5.45 7.70 -3.78
C ARG A 176 -4.57 6.57 -4.28
N ILE A 177 -5.21 5.50 -4.70
CA ILE A 177 -4.56 4.39 -5.40
C ILE A 177 -5.16 4.28 -6.80
N THR A 178 -4.31 4.04 -7.79
CA THR A 178 -4.73 3.70 -9.16
C THR A 178 -3.86 2.57 -9.65
N GLY A 179 -4.35 1.77 -10.59
CA GLY A 179 -3.59 0.62 -11.04
C GLY A 179 -4.35 -0.31 -11.94
N SER A 180 -3.79 -1.50 -12.08
CA SER A 180 -4.44 -2.61 -12.75
C SER A 180 -4.58 -3.83 -11.85
N TYR A 181 -5.66 -4.54 -12.08
CA TYR A 181 -5.97 -5.84 -11.52
C TYR A 181 -5.95 -6.87 -12.65
N CYS A 182 -5.21 -7.96 -12.49
CA CYS A 182 -5.12 -9.05 -13.47
C CYS A 182 -5.22 -10.40 -12.76
N TYR A 183 -6.25 -11.17 -13.09
CA TYR A 183 -6.47 -12.49 -12.51
C TYR A 183 -6.51 -13.58 -13.56
N ILE A 184 -5.56 -14.49 -13.45
CA ILE A 184 -5.46 -15.67 -14.28
C ILE A 184 -5.96 -16.85 -13.45
N SER A 185 -6.95 -17.57 -13.95
CA SER A 185 -7.50 -18.74 -13.27
C SER A 185 -7.67 -19.93 -14.19
N ARG A 186 -7.88 -21.10 -13.58
CA ARG A 186 -8.07 -22.38 -14.27
C ARG A 186 -6.89 -22.70 -15.19
N GLN A 187 -5.67 -22.59 -14.66
CA GLN A 187 -4.42 -22.89 -15.37
C GLN A 187 -4.24 -22.06 -16.66
N GLY A 188 -4.71 -20.81 -16.66
CA GLY A 188 -4.61 -19.92 -17.82
C GLY A 188 -5.77 -20.00 -18.80
N ASN A 189 -6.77 -20.86 -18.57
CA ASN A 189 -7.97 -20.92 -19.41
C ASN A 189 -8.91 -19.72 -19.23
N ARG A 190 -8.71 -18.91 -18.18
CA ARG A 190 -9.45 -17.68 -17.93
C ARG A 190 -8.47 -16.59 -17.55
N ILE A 191 -8.46 -15.49 -18.31
CA ILE A 191 -7.54 -14.36 -18.16
C ILE A 191 -8.38 -13.10 -18.04
N ASP A 192 -8.66 -12.70 -16.80
CA ASP A 192 -9.37 -11.47 -16.44
C ASP A 192 -8.33 -10.37 -16.17
N CYS A 193 -7.69 -9.93 -17.26
CA CYS A 193 -6.64 -8.92 -17.24
C CYS A 193 -6.99 -7.81 -18.25
N PRO A 194 -6.79 -6.54 -17.89
CA PRO A 194 -7.01 -5.42 -18.80
C PRO A 194 -5.97 -5.46 -19.93
N GLU A 195 -6.19 -4.67 -20.99
CA GLU A 195 -5.16 -4.48 -22.00
C GLU A 195 -3.91 -3.80 -21.41
N ASP A 196 -2.78 -3.90 -22.11
CA ASP A 196 -1.54 -3.27 -21.62
C ASP A 196 -1.75 -1.76 -21.43
N ASP A 197 -1.29 -1.25 -20.29
CA ASP A 197 -1.41 0.13 -19.82
C ASP A 197 -2.83 0.61 -19.39
N GLU A 198 -3.86 -0.21 -19.56
CA GLU A 198 -5.20 0.11 -19.04
C GLU A 198 -5.24 -0.01 -17.51
N ARG A 199 -5.76 1.04 -16.87
CA ARG A 199 -5.98 1.11 -15.42
C ARG A 199 -7.44 0.82 -15.12
N ASN A 200 -7.72 -0.45 -14.81
CA ASN A 200 -9.05 -0.91 -14.43
C ASN A 200 -9.29 -0.94 -12.91
N LEU A 201 -8.42 -0.34 -12.10
CA LEU A 201 -8.55 -0.30 -10.64
C LEU A 201 -8.22 1.10 -10.09
N SER A 202 -9.07 1.60 -9.20
CA SER A 202 -8.80 2.84 -8.46
C SER A 202 -9.45 2.82 -7.09
N GLY A 203 -8.97 3.65 -6.16
CA GLY A 203 -9.51 3.64 -4.80
C GLY A 203 -8.91 4.67 -3.87
N THR A 204 -9.21 4.53 -2.58
CA THR A 204 -8.70 5.38 -1.50
C THR A 204 -8.04 4.55 -0.40
N ILE A 205 -6.99 5.12 0.20
CA ILE A 205 -6.16 4.50 1.24
C ILE A 205 -6.52 5.12 2.59
N ALA A 206 -6.74 4.27 3.59
CA ALA A 206 -6.91 4.62 5.00
C ALA A 206 -6.07 3.65 5.85
N GLY A 207 -4.97 4.14 6.43
CA GLY A 207 -4.05 3.32 7.22
C GLY A 207 -3.40 2.19 6.42
N ASN A 208 -3.63 0.94 6.85
CA ASN A 208 -3.18 -0.28 6.16
C ASN A 208 -4.24 -0.88 5.23
N ARG A 209 -5.38 -0.19 5.00
CA ARG A 209 -6.46 -0.63 4.11
C ARG A 209 -6.63 0.30 2.91
N ALA A 210 -7.04 -0.26 1.78
CA ALA A 210 -7.51 0.49 0.63
C ALA A 210 -8.82 -0.08 0.10
N ASN A 211 -9.81 0.79 -0.07
CA ASN A 211 -11.07 0.43 -0.73
C ASN A 211 -10.93 0.74 -2.22
N VAL A 212 -11.05 -0.28 -3.06
CA VAL A 212 -10.82 -0.17 -4.49
C VAL A 212 -12.07 -0.55 -5.27
N GLU A 213 -12.36 0.22 -6.31
CA GLU A 213 -13.28 -0.12 -7.39
C GLU A 213 -12.47 -0.68 -8.56
N PHE A 214 -12.98 -1.74 -9.19
CA PHE A 214 -12.34 -2.36 -10.34
C PHE A 214 -13.34 -2.87 -11.38
N ASN A 215 -12.88 -2.95 -12.62
CA ASN A 215 -13.63 -3.49 -13.76
C ASN A 215 -12.96 -4.76 -14.29
N SER A 216 -13.79 -5.76 -14.60
CA SER A 216 -13.40 -7.01 -15.24
C SER A 216 -13.23 -6.82 -16.76
N SER A 217 -12.23 -7.47 -17.35
CA SER A 217 -12.06 -7.44 -18.81
C SER A 217 -13.15 -8.24 -19.57
N PHE A 218 -14.00 -8.96 -18.85
CA PHE A 218 -15.19 -9.64 -19.37
C PHE A 218 -16.47 -8.78 -19.31
N GLY A 219 -16.32 -7.45 -19.19
CA GLY A 219 -17.40 -6.47 -19.24
C GLY A 219 -18.12 -6.23 -17.91
N GLY A 220 -17.75 -6.95 -16.84
CA GLY A 220 -18.26 -6.66 -15.50
C GLY A 220 -17.70 -5.34 -14.98
N THR A 221 -18.55 -4.43 -14.49
CA THR A 221 -18.16 -3.08 -14.05
C THR A 221 -18.59 -2.82 -12.60
N GLY A 222 -17.89 -1.90 -11.91
CA GLY A 222 -18.26 -1.48 -10.55
C GLY A 222 -18.07 -2.57 -9.49
N GLY A 223 -17.05 -3.43 -9.65
CA GLY A 223 -16.66 -4.34 -8.59
C GLY A 223 -15.95 -3.59 -7.47
N HIS A 224 -16.18 -3.96 -6.22
CA HIS A 224 -15.49 -3.38 -5.08
C HIS A 224 -14.69 -4.45 -4.33
N ALA A 225 -13.46 -4.12 -3.97
CA ALA A 225 -12.61 -4.96 -3.14
C ALA A 225 -11.92 -4.14 -2.05
N VAL A 226 -11.51 -4.84 -1.00
CA VAL A 226 -10.70 -4.30 0.08
C VAL A 226 -9.31 -4.91 -0.04
N LEU A 227 -8.29 -4.05 -0.08
CA LEU A 227 -6.89 -4.41 0.07
C LEU A 227 -6.48 -4.14 1.51
N GLU A 228 -5.84 -5.08 2.17
CA GLU A 228 -5.34 -4.90 3.54
C GLU A 228 -3.91 -5.40 3.67
N ILE A 229 -2.98 -4.54 4.06
CA ILE A 229 -1.58 -4.95 4.31
C ILE A 229 -1.47 -5.50 5.74
N LYS A 230 -1.02 -6.76 5.84
CA LYS A 230 -0.73 -7.50 7.08
C LYS A 230 0.73 -7.91 7.06
N GLY A 231 1.58 -7.11 7.71
CA GLY A 231 3.03 -7.29 7.67
C GLY A 231 3.60 -7.15 6.25
N SER A 232 4.17 -8.24 5.71
CA SER A 232 4.73 -8.30 4.35
C SER A 232 3.75 -8.75 3.27
N GLU A 233 2.52 -9.10 3.65
CA GLU A 233 1.50 -9.62 2.75
C GLU A 233 0.35 -8.62 2.60
N MET A 234 -0.32 -8.68 1.46
CA MET A 234 -1.57 -7.96 1.22
C MET A 234 -2.69 -8.97 1.04
N GLU A 235 -3.79 -8.75 1.72
CA GLU A 235 -5.02 -9.51 1.50
C GLU A 235 -5.93 -8.74 0.53
N TRP A 236 -6.34 -9.40 -0.55
CA TRP A 236 -7.46 -8.99 -1.38
C TRP A 236 -8.73 -9.67 -0.86
N ARG A 237 -9.81 -8.91 -0.69
CA ARG A 237 -11.14 -9.44 -0.41
C ARG A 237 -12.18 -8.76 -1.29
N LEU A 238 -12.92 -9.56 -2.06
CA LEU A 238 -14.07 -9.07 -2.81
C LEU A 238 -15.15 -8.61 -1.83
N ALA A 239 -15.58 -7.36 -1.95
CA ALA A 239 -16.67 -6.79 -1.17
C ALA A 239 -17.98 -6.80 -1.96
N THR A 240 -17.93 -6.37 -3.21
CA THR A 240 -19.09 -6.36 -4.10
C THR A 240 -18.68 -6.86 -5.49
N PRO A 241 -19.35 -7.87 -6.05
CA PRO A 241 -19.01 -8.36 -7.38
C PRO A 241 -19.33 -7.33 -8.47
N PRO A 242 -18.54 -7.29 -9.56
CA PRO A 242 -18.88 -6.48 -10.74
C PRO A 242 -20.26 -6.82 -11.30
N GLN A 243 -20.96 -5.80 -11.81
CA GLN A 243 -22.29 -5.87 -12.41
C GLN A 243 -22.23 -5.72 -13.94
N ASN A 244 -23.32 -6.01 -14.64
CA ASN A 244 -23.48 -5.76 -16.09
C ASN A 244 -22.46 -6.46 -17.01
N GLY A 245 -21.95 -7.62 -16.61
CA GLY A 245 -21.06 -8.44 -17.42
C GLY A 245 -20.53 -9.63 -16.64
N HIS A 246 -19.63 -10.41 -17.24
CA HIS A 246 -18.98 -11.51 -16.54
C HIS A 246 -17.76 -11.03 -15.76
N TYR A 247 -17.41 -11.77 -14.70
CA TYR A 247 -16.21 -11.55 -13.92
C TYR A 247 -15.70 -12.89 -13.40
N TYR A 248 -14.40 -12.97 -13.15
CA TYR A 248 -13.79 -14.18 -12.61
C TYR A 248 -12.95 -13.91 -11.36
N THR A 249 -13.10 -12.72 -10.76
CA THR A 249 -12.34 -12.30 -9.59
C THR A 249 -12.45 -13.24 -8.39
N PRO A 250 -11.35 -13.49 -7.64
CA PRO A 250 -11.40 -14.35 -6.48
C PRO A 250 -12.11 -13.65 -5.31
N GLN A 251 -12.77 -14.45 -4.47
CA GLN A 251 -13.38 -13.95 -3.23
C GLN A 251 -12.35 -13.43 -2.25
N ARG A 252 -11.24 -14.16 -2.08
CA ARG A 252 -10.10 -13.79 -1.24
C ARG A 252 -8.81 -14.22 -1.90
N TYR A 253 -7.75 -13.46 -1.65
CA TYR A 253 -6.42 -13.78 -2.14
C TYR A 253 -5.34 -13.18 -1.23
N THR A 254 -4.22 -13.88 -1.09
CA THR A 254 -3.06 -13.36 -0.35
C THR A 254 -1.95 -13.07 -1.36
N LEU A 255 -1.48 -11.84 -1.36
CA LEU A 255 -0.45 -11.35 -2.25
C LEU A 255 0.81 -11.00 -1.46
N ARG A 256 1.95 -11.11 -2.11
CA ARG A 256 3.23 -10.64 -1.62
C ARG A 256 3.72 -9.51 -2.49
N LYS A 257 4.33 -8.51 -1.85
CA LYS A 257 4.98 -7.44 -2.61
C LYS A 257 6.12 -8.08 -3.36
N THR A 258 6.08 -8.00 -4.69
CA THR A 258 7.24 -8.35 -5.49
C THR A 258 8.34 -7.40 -5.04
N ALA A 259 9.47 -7.93 -4.56
CA ALA A 259 10.65 -7.11 -4.34
C ALA A 259 10.82 -6.27 -5.60
N SER A 260 10.88 -4.95 -5.47
CA SER A 260 10.97 -4.00 -6.58
C SER A 260 11.98 -4.50 -7.62
N VAL A 261 11.51 -5.27 -8.60
CA VAL A 261 12.25 -5.50 -9.83
C VAL A 261 11.71 -4.41 -10.70
N HIS A 262 12.34 -3.24 -10.60
CA HIS A 262 12.12 -2.07 -11.46
C HIS A 262 12.30 -2.36 -12.96
N ASN A 263 12.32 -3.62 -13.39
CA ASN A 263 12.77 -4.00 -14.71
C ASN A 263 12.06 -5.23 -15.25
N ALA A 264 10.89 -5.67 -14.77
CA ALA A 264 10.23 -6.77 -15.48
C ALA A 264 9.72 -6.28 -16.86
N GLU A 265 10.42 -6.63 -17.94
CA GLU A 265 10.08 -6.16 -19.29
C GLU A 265 9.25 -7.22 -20.03
N THR A 266 8.13 -6.79 -20.60
CA THR A 266 7.29 -7.61 -21.48
C THR A 266 7.53 -7.23 -22.93
N ARG A 267 7.69 -8.21 -23.81
CA ARG A 267 7.64 -8.01 -25.28
C ARG A 267 6.65 -8.96 -25.92
N LYS A 268 5.96 -8.46 -26.95
CA LYS A 268 5.00 -9.25 -27.73
C LYS A 268 5.59 -9.59 -29.11
N LEU A 269 5.58 -10.87 -29.43
CA LEU A 269 5.96 -11.42 -30.72
C LEU A 269 4.69 -11.86 -31.46
N ASP A 270 4.48 -11.32 -32.65
CA ASP A 270 3.43 -11.79 -33.55
C ASP A 270 4.03 -12.66 -34.66
N THR A 271 3.44 -13.83 -34.88
CA THR A 271 3.80 -14.79 -35.93
C THR A 271 2.58 -15.13 -36.77
N GLU A 272 2.76 -15.88 -37.86
CA GLU A 272 1.65 -16.31 -38.71
C GLU A 272 0.54 -17.04 -37.92
N LYS A 273 0.89 -17.95 -37.00
CA LYS A 273 -0.09 -18.80 -36.29
C LYS A 273 -0.24 -18.48 -34.80
N PHE A 274 0.64 -17.67 -34.23
CA PHE A 274 0.67 -17.43 -32.79
C PHE A 274 0.86 -15.96 -32.45
N ALA A 275 0.14 -15.48 -31.44
CA ALA A 275 0.46 -14.26 -30.70
C ALA A 275 1.13 -14.67 -29.39
N ILE A 276 2.31 -14.11 -29.11
CA ILE A 276 3.16 -14.54 -27.99
C ILE A 276 3.52 -13.34 -27.14
N SER A 277 3.34 -13.45 -25.83
CA SER A 277 3.84 -12.49 -24.84
C SER A 277 4.96 -13.13 -24.03
N LEU A 278 6.09 -12.43 -23.92
CA LEU A 278 7.27 -12.87 -23.20
C LEU A 278 7.54 -11.89 -22.07
N VAL A 279 7.79 -12.39 -20.87
CA VAL A 279 8.12 -11.56 -19.70
C VAL A 279 9.48 -11.98 -19.15
N ASN A 280 10.39 -11.02 -19.04
CA ASN A 280 11.64 -11.16 -18.30
C ASN A 280 11.40 -10.65 -16.88
N LYS A 281 11.37 -11.52 -15.86
CA LYS A 281 11.15 -11.08 -14.47
C LYS A 281 12.41 -10.60 -13.76
N CYS A 282 13.58 -10.69 -14.37
CA CYS A 282 14.86 -10.35 -13.75
C CYS A 282 15.39 -8.98 -14.17
N GLY A 283 14.84 -8.38 -15.23
CA GLY A 283 15.50 -7.25 -15.86
C GLY A 283 14.94 -6.85 -17.21
N GLN A 284 15.58 -5.84 -17.80
CA GLN A 284 15.40 -5.49 -19.21
C GLN A 284 15.42 -6.76 -20.06
N PHE A 285 14.66 -6.79 -21.15
CA PHE A 285 14.36 -8.00 -21.90
C PHE A 285 15.61 -8.76 -22.36
N ASP A 286 16.67 -8.03 -22.70
CA ASP A 286 17.95 -8.56 -23.16
C ASP A 286 18.94 -8.88 -22.01
N SER A 287 18.49 -8.82 -20.75
CA SER A 287 19.26 -9.20 -19.56
C SER A 287 19.10 -10.68 -19.25
N GLU A 288 20.14 -11.31 -18.70
CA GLU A 288 20.08 -12.72 -18.27
C GLU A 288 18.97 -12.93 -17.23
N CYS A 289 18.17 -13.97 -17.42
CA CYS A 289 17.08 -14.31 -16.51
C CYS A 289 16.74 -15.80 -16.53
N ASP A 290 16.62 -16.41 -15.36
CA ASP A 290 16.13 -17.77 -15.15
C ASP A 290 14.63 -17.82 -14.80
N GLN A 291 13.97 -16.66 -14.75
CA GLN A 291 12.54 -16.47 -14.47
C GLN A 291 11.79 -15.88 -15.68
N MET A 292 11.98 -16.46 -16.87
CA MET A 292 11.22 -16.06 -18.07
C MET A 292 9.83 -16.68 -18.08
N TYR A 293 8.83 -15.93 -18.56
CA TYR A 293 7.48 -16.42 -18.81
C TYR A 293 7.11 -16.28 -20.28
N TYR A 294 6.36 -17.25 -20.80
CA TYR A 294 5.82 -17.31 -22.16
C TYR A 294 4.32 -17.53 -22.07
N LEU A 295 3.54 -16.69 -22.74
CA LEU A 295 2.12 -16.89 -22.99
C LEU A 295 1.92 -16.92 -24.50
N GLY A 296 1.55 -18.07 -25.05
CA GLY A 296 1.25 -18.22 -26.47
C GLY A 296 -0.25 -18.42 -26.68
N VAL A 297 -0.81 -17.73 -27.67
CA VAL A 297 -2.18 -17.90 -28.16
C VAL A 297 -2.13 -18.36 -29.60
N ARG A 298 -2.72 -19.50 -29.92
CA ARG A 298 -2.86 -19.99 -31.30
C ARG A 298 -4.03 -19.28 -31.97
N LYS A 299 -3.76 -18.61 -33.10
CA LYS A 299 -4.75 -17.78 -33.80
C LYS A 299 -5.92 -18.55 -34.41
N SER A 300 -5.73 -19.84 -34.73
CA SER A 300 -6.75 -20.65 -35.41
C SER A 300 -7.94 -21.02 -34.53
N ASP A 301 -7.71 -21.20 -33.23
CA ASP A 301 -8.70 -21.72 -32.28
C ASP A 301 -8.67 -21.02 -30.92
N ASN A 302 -7.86 -19.96 -30.78
CA ASN A 302 -7.60 -19.23 -29.54
C ASN A 302 -7.11 -20.12 -28.37
N SER A 303 -6.57 -21.31 -28.66
CA SER A 303 -5.95 -22.15 -27.63
C SER A 303 -4.73 -21.45 -27.04
N THR A 304 -4.60 -21.50 -25.71
CA THR A 304 -3.53 -20.81 -24.98
C THR A 304 -2.59 -21.80 -24.32
N ILE A 305 -1.34 -21.36 -24.11
CA ILE A 305 -0.36 -22.10 -23.32
C ILE A 305 0.53 -21.12 -22.56
N SER A 306 0.79 -21.43 -21.29
CA SER A 306 1.69 -20.68 -20.41
C SER A 306 2.88 -21.53 -20.01
N LEU A 307 4.10 -21.02 -20.16
CA LEU A 307 5.33 -21.76 -19.88
C LEU A 307 6.31 -20.92 -19.07
N LYS A 308 7.08 -21.59 -18.21
CA LYS A 308 8.24 -21.02 -17.50
C LYS A 308 9.52 -21.41 -18.22
N GLY A 309 10.50 -20.51 -18.23
CA GLY A 309 11.72 -20.69 -19.00
C GLY A 309 12.86 -19.79 -18.54
N LYS A 310 13.90 -19.71 -19.38
CA LYS A 310 15.11 -18.91 -19.13
C LYS A 310 15.63 -18.29 -20.41
N THR A 311 16.48 -17.28 -20.29
CA THR A 311 17.18 -16.66 -21.42
C THR A 311 18.15 -17.63 -22.08
N LEU A 312 18.26 -17.53 -23.40
CA LEU A 312 19.20 -18.25 -24.25
C LEU A 312 20.40 -17.35 -24.56
N ARG A 313 21.60 -17.87 -24.37
CA ARG A 313 22.85 -17.16 -24.64
C ARG A 313 23.59 -17.74 -25.84
N ASP A 314 24.30 -16.88 -26.55
CA ASP A 314 25.30 -17.29 -27.53
C ASP A 314 26.63 -17.68 -26.83
N PRO A 315 27.61 -18.23 -27.57
CA PRO A 315 28.92 -18.59 -27.00
C PRO A 315 29.71 -17.40 -26.42
N ALA A 316 29.38 -16.17 -26.81
CA ALA A 316 29.99 -14.95 -26.27
C ALA A 316 29.30 -14.46 -24.98
N GLY A 317 28.25 -15.15 -24.53
CA GLY A 317 27.48 -14.82 -23.33
C GLY A 317 26.37 -13.79 -23.55
N LYS A 318 26.13 -13.35 -24.80
CA LYS A 318 25.07 -12.40 -25.13
C LYS A 318 23.71 -13.10 -25.14
N VAL A 319 22.70 -12.47 -24.55
CA VAL A 319 21.31 -12.95 -24.64
C VAL A 319 20.80 -12.77 -26.07
N ILE A 320 20.41 -13.89 -26.69
CA ILE A 320 19.94 -13.95 -28.08
C ILE A 320 18.51 -14.50 -28.21
N GLY A 321 17.90 -14.90 -27.10
CA GLY A 321 16.60 -15.53 -27.11
C GLY A 321 16.15 -15.98 -25.73
N SER A 322 15.12 -16.84 -25.70
CA SER A 322 14.68 -17.56 -24.51
C SER A 322 14.15 -18.94 -24.86
N THR A 323 14.24 -19.86 -23.88
CA THR A 323 13.81 -21.26 -24.01
C THR A 323 12.83 -21.63 -22.91
N TYR A 324 11.78 -22.37 -23.27
CA TYR A 324 10.69 -22.80 -22.39
C TYR A 324 10.41 -24.29 -22.64
N ASN A 325 10.13 -25.04 -21.58
CA ASN A 325 9.93 -26.49 -21.67
C ASN A 325 8.51 -26.88 -21.30
N ASN A 326 7.93 -27.82 -22.04
CA ASN A 326 6.70 -28.51 -21.70
C ASN A 326 6.88 -30.02 -21.93
N GLY A 327 7.32 -30.72 -20.88
CA GLY A 327 7.76 -32.11 -21.00
C GLY A 327 8.93 -32.24 -21.99
N GLU A 328 8.76 -33.05 -23.03
CA GLU A 328 9.75 -33.27 -24.09
C GLU A 328 9.78 -32.19 -25.18
N ILE A 329 8.84 -31.23 -25.12
CA ILE A 329 8.72 -30.15 -26.11
C ILE A 329 9.47 -28.92 -25.64
N VAL A 330 10.34 -28.39 -26.50
CA VAL A 330 11.12 -27.18 -26.26
C VAL A 330 10.65 -26.07 -27.19
N TYR A 331 10.26 -24.95 -26.60
CA TYR A 331 9.89 -23.71 -27.27
C TYR A 331 11.07 -22.76 -27.17
N THR A 332 11.59 -22.33 -28.31
CA THR A 332 12.69 -21.37 -28.41
C THR A 332 12.21 -20.13 -29.13
N VAL A 333 12.42 -18.97 -28.52
CA VAL A 333 12.21 -17.68 -29.20
C VAL A 333 13.57 -17.01 -29.41
N THR A 334 13.95 -16.74 -30.66
CA THR A 334 15.15 -15.93 -30.97
C THR A 334 14.77 -14.46 -31.11
N TYR A 335 15.65 -13.55 -30.70
CA TYR A 335 15.34 -12.11 -30.66
C TYR A 335 15.71 -11.35 -31.93
N SER A 336 16.78 -11.77 -32.61
CA SER A 336 17.22 -11.19 -33.87
C SER A 336 17.84 -12.29 -34.76
N PRO A 337 17.13 -12.77 -35.80
CA PRO A 337 15.76 -12.42 -36.16
C PRO A 337 14.72 -12.91 -35.14
N ALA A 338 13.59 -12.22 -35.07
CA ALA A 338 12.46 -12.59 -34.22
C ALA A 338 11.78 -13.85 -34.76
N LYS A 339 11.83 -14.96 -34.01
CA LYS A 339 11.38 -16.27 -34.51
C LYS A 339 10.94 -17.18 -33.39
N LEU A 340 9.87 -17.94 -33.62
CA LEU A 340 9.45 -19.07 -32.78
C LEU A 340 9.91 -20.39 -33.42
N ILE A 341 10.56 -21.23 -32.61
CA ILE A 341 10.88 -22.62 -32.96
C ILE A 341 10.32 -23.52 -31.85
N VAL A 342 9.53 -24.52 -32.22
CA VAL A 342 9.05 -25.55 -31.29
C VAL A 342 9.60 -26.88 -31.76
N SER A 343 10.22 -27.64 -30.85
CA SER A 343 10.91 -28.88 -31.19
C SER A 343 10.63 -29.98 -30.17
N LYS A 344 10.74 -31.23 -30.63
CA LYS A 344 10.74 -32.43 -29.81
C LYS A 344 12.02 -33.21 -30.13
N GLY A 345 13.04 -33.10 -29.27
CA GLY A 345 14.37 -33.62 -29.57
C GLY A 345 14.94 -32.96 -30.84
N SER A 346 15.34 -33.74 -31.84
CA SER A 346 15.85 -33.24 -33.12
C SER A 346 14.75 -32.84 -34.12
N HIS A 347 13.48 -33.12 -33.83
CA HIS A 347 12.38 -32.86 -34.75
C HIS A 347 11.74 -31.49 -34.52
N ILE A 348 11.68 -30.66 -35.56
CA ILE A 348 11.06 -29.33 -35.53
C ILE A 348 9.56 -29.46 -35.84
N LEU A 349 8.73 -29.03 -34.89
CA LEU A 349 7.26 -29.04 -34.99
C LEU A 349 6.72 -27.70 -35.50
N VAL A 350 7.38 -26.60 -35.13
CA VAL A 350 7.02 -25.25 -35.56
C VAL A 350 8.30 -24.49 -35.86
N ASP A 351 8.32 -23.77 -36.97
CA ASP A 351 9.35 -22.83 -37.36
C ASP A 351 8.63 -21.65 -38.00
N GLN A 352 8.53 -20.52 -37.27
CA GLN A 352 7.83 -19.34 -37.73
C GLN A 352 8.61 -18.08 -37.43
N SER A 353 8.90 -17.33 -38.50
CA SER A 353 9.35 -15.95 -38.37
C SER A 353 8.23 -15.10 -37.79
N GLY A 354 8.60 -14.07 -37.04
CA GLY A 354 7.67 -13.11 -36.48
C GLY A 354 8.23 -11.71 -36.48
N HIS A 355 7.48 -10.81 -35.88
CA HIS A 355 7.89 -9.43 -35.66
C HIS A 355 7.51 -9.01 -34.25
N TRP A 356 8.35 -8.17 -33.65
CA TRP A 356 8.06 -7.56 -32.37
C TRP A 356 6.97 -6.51 -32.57
N LEU A 357 5.91 -6.58 -31.77
CA LEU A 357 4.95 -5.49 -31.68
C LEU A 357 5.61 -4.38 -30.85
N THR A 358 5.80 -3.21 -31.46
CA THR A 358 6.23 -2.01 -30.75
C THR A 358 5.10 -1.53 -29.84
N LYS A 359 5.48 -0.99 -28.68
CA LYS A 359 4.59 -0.24 -27.79
C LYS A 359 3.90 0.90 -28.54
#